data_AF-A0A933UVB3-F1
#
_entry.id   AF-A0A933UVB3-F1
#
_cell.length_a   1.000
_cell.length_b   1.000
_cell.length_c   1.000
_cell.angle_alpha   90.00
_cell.angle_beta   90.00
_cell.angle_gamma   90.00
#
_symmetry.space_group_name_H-M   'P 1'
#
loop_
_entity.id
_entity.type
_entity.pdbx_description
1 polymer ?
#
loop_
_entity_poly.entity_id
_entity_poly.type
_entity_poly.pdbx_seq_one_letter_code
_entity_poly.pdbx_strand_id
1 'polypeptide(L)'
;MRPEAADDFKAIGKPLSADELGALRDYAAEMNKPANTRNQALADTAYAKLSGISLSKDESRQLYDQVHDRYQRVAERAVGKERFDQLDDGRKTVLIGLAYQSEVKMSEIGPNISQALDKKDWQAVAGELRKVGTDLKDPRRYNRAALWMIDPDLPGRKEVEPGDTVSSFAKKHGTTVDELVKANPELSENPNRIRAGTPLVVPAPQTAPAPEKRSEAESEADAPPASQQANADSPAETPIAEAKAQEPERSQAAQAFLDKIAQPFDKPALTIALRDPASWSADEAKTVMADYLTRQGNDPFLKQLSDLTGQHMKAIYGEGALRYDPTGKMIDPKPIRPYAPAAQEPRTPEGYPLDGAINWAGERIANRIDRAGLEKTISWLQGGLNMIGDQENRLLEDGQFGPETDFAFRKTVAAKGPVRVEDGLALAEFRDYARQAERKNDVSDLAHRTLDIFGPLYRMNPQDEPKHESGALQASLNDLGPKHLGDTWQPLKLDDWIGPKTTQSFADVLSAAGPDTLAQNYGRWLGLIERDEIG
;
A
#
# COMPACT_ATOMS: atom_id res chain seq x y z
N MET A 1 9.88 1.72 -29.16
CA MET A 1 10.87 1.86 -28.06
C MET A 1 11.74 3.08 -28.33
N ARG A 2 12.53 3.56 -27.34
CA ARG A 2 13.50 4.64 -27.49
C ARG A 2 14.66 4.26 -28.44
N PRO A 3 15.17 5.18 -29.28
CA PRO A 3 16.35 4.94 -30.14
C PRO A 3 17.57 4.38 -29.40
N GLU A 4 17.82 4.84 -28.17
CA GLU A 4 19.08 4.63 -27.44
C GLU A 4 19.30 3.20 -26.96
N ALA A 5 18.28 2.33 -27.02
CA ALA A 5 18.42 0.91 -26.71
C ALA A 5 19.47 0.20 -27.60
N ALA A 6 19.74 0.72 -28.80
CA ALA A 6 20.84 0.24 -29.63
C ALA A 6 22.24 0.55 -29.03
N ASP A 7 22.38 1.69 -28.36
CA ASP A 7 23.63 2.11 -27.71
C ASP A 7 23.79 1.45 -26.34
N ASP A 8 22.71 1.28 -25.57
CA ASP A 8 22.73 0.55 -24.28
C ASP A 8 23.23 -0.90 -24.49
N PHE A 9 22.67 -1.63 -25.47
CA PHE A 9 23.09 -3.00 -25.81
C PHE A 9 24.50 -3.08 -26.40
N LYS A 10 24.93 -2.06 -27.14
CA LYS A 10 26.31 -1.93 -27.64
C LYS A 10 27.31 -1.65 -26.50
N ALA A 11 26.92 -0.91 -25.47
CA ALA A 11 27.77 -0.60 -24.32
C ALA A 11 28.10 -1.85 -23.48
N ILE A 12 27.19 -2.83 -23.38
CA ILE A 12 27.46 -4.14 -22.76
C ILE A 12 28.09 -5.17 -23.72
N GLY A 13 28.56 -4.76 -24.90
CA GLY A 13 29.23 -5.64 -25.86
C GLY A 13 28.31 -6.59 -26.66
N LYS A 14 26.98 -6.41 -26.61
CA LYS A 14 25.99 -7.19 -27.38
C LYS A 14 25.21 -6.30 -28.37
N PRO A 15 25.85 -5.72 -29.40
CA PRO A 15 25.16 -4.87 -30.36
C PRO A 15 24.04 -5.65 -31.09
N LEU A 16 22.81 -5.14 -31.00
CA LEU A 16 21.65 -5.74 -31.63
C LEU A 16 21.69 -5.59 -33.16
N SER A 17 21.27 -6.63 -33.88
CA SER A 17 21.07 -6.60 -35.33
C SER A 17 19.90 -5.69 -35.73
N ALA A 18 19.81 -5.38 -37.03
CA ALA A 18 18.71 -4.59 -37.58
C ALA A 18 17.34 -5.25 -37.36
N ASP A 19 17.26 -6.59 -37.42
CA ASP A 19 16.03 -7.35 -37.22
C ASP A 19 15.60 -7.43 -35.76
N GLU A 20 16.56 -7.58 -34.83
CA GLU A 20 16.30 -7.49 -33.39
C GLU A 20 15.87 -6.07 -33.00
N LEU A 21 16.51 -5.03 -33.54
CA LEU A 21 16.09 -3.64 -33.35
C LEU A 21 14.71 -3.34 -33.96
N GLY A 22 14.32 -4.04 -35.02
CA GLY A 22 12.95 -4.02 -35.56
C GLY A 22 11.96 -4.64 -34.58
N ALA A 23 12.18 -5.90 -34.22
CA ALA A 23 11.35 -6.64 -33.27
C ALA A 23 11.19 -5.93 -31.92
N LEU A 24 12.26 -5.31 -31.41
CA LEU A 24 12.26 -4.53 -30.18
C LEU A 24 11.35 -3.29 -30.25
N ARG A 25 11.24 -2.66 -31.43
CA ARG A 25 10.29 -1.56 -31.66
C ARG A 25 8.86 -2.08 -31.72
N ASP A 26 8.62 -3.16 -32.47
CA ASP A 26 7.29 -3.77 -32.68
C ASP A 26 6.69 -4.24 -31.35
N TYR A 27 7.48 -4.97 -30.54
CA TYR A 27 7.07 -5.42 -29.21
C TYR A 27 6.66 -4.25 -28.31
N ALA A 28 7.47 -3.19 -28.29
CA ALA A 28 7.15 -1.99 -27.51
C ALA A 28 5.93 -1.21 -28.05
N ALA A 29 5.64 -1.28 -29.34
CA ALA A 29 4.47 -0.62 -29.93
C ALA A 29 3.16 -1.29 -29.49
N GLU A 30 3.14 -2.63 -29.37
CA GLU A 30 1.99 -3.37 -28.83
C GLU A 30 1.89 -3.30 -27.30
N MET A 31 3.02 -3.40 -26.59
CA MET A 31 3.03 -3.31 -25.12
C MET A 31 2.71 -1.92 -24.56
N ASN A 32 2.75 -0.87 -25.38
CA ASN A 32 2.33 0.49 -25.02
C ASN A 32 0.83 0.76 -25.28
N LYS A 33 0.09 -0.18 -25.87
CA LYS A 33 -1.37 -0.06 -26.03
C LYS A 33 -2.11 -0.52 -24.78
N PRO A 34 -3.30 0.06 -24.47
CA PRO A 34 -4.25 -0.51 -23.53
C PRO A 34 -4.51 -1.98 -23.84
N ALA A 35 -4.55 -2.84 -22.82
CA ALA A 35 -4.56 -4.30 -22.98
C ALA A 35 -5.68 -4.81 -23.92
N ASN A 36 -6.87 -4.21 -23.85
CA ASN A 36 -8.02 -4.51 -24.71
C ASN A 36 -7.87 -4.06 -26.18
N THR A 37 -6.75 -3.46 -26.57
CA THR A 37 -6.44 -3.00 -27.94
C THR A 37 -5.09 -3.52 -28.47
N ARG A 38 -4.42 -4.39 -27.70
CA ARG A 38 -3.12 -5.00 -28.04
C ARG A 38 -3.28 -6.14 -29.05
N ASN A 39 -2.47 -6.15 -30.12
CA ASN A 39 -2.35 -7.32 -30.99
C ASN A 39 -1.34 -8.29 -30.36
N GLN A 40 -1.83 -9.20 -29.51
CA GLN A 40 -0.98 -10.13 -28.77
C GLN A 40 -0.14 -11.01 -29.70
N ALA A 41 -0.70 -11.54 -30.80
CA ALA A 41 0.05 -12.37 -31.75
C ALA A 41 1.23 -11.64 -32.42
N LEU A 42 1.11 -10.31 -32.64
CA LEU A 42 2.22 -9.50 -33.11
C LEU A 42 3.28 -9.27 -32.02
N ALA A 43 2.86 -9.07 -30.77
CA ALA A 43 3.77 -8.99 -29.63
C ALA A 43 4.53 -10.31 -29.42
N ASP A 44 3.87 -11.46 -29.48
CA ASP A 44 4.48 -12.78 -29.35
C ASP A 44 5.48 -13.06 -30.49
N THR A 45 5.11 -12.71 -31.73
CA THR A 45 5.99 -12.81 -32.91
C THR A 45 7.23 -11.92 -32.78
N ALA A 46 7.08 -10.71 -32.24
CA ALA A 46 8.20 -9.82 -31.98
C ALA A 46 9.09 -10.34 -30.84
N TYR A 47 8.49 -10.84 -29.75
CA TYR A 47 9.21 -11.42 -28.61
C TYR A 47 10.02 -12.67 -29.00
N ALA A 48 9.48 -13.53 -29.86
CA ALA A 48 10.19 -14.72 -30.37
C ALA A 48 11.48 -14.38 -31.14
N LYS A 49 11.55 -13.21 -31.81
CA LYS A 49 12.80 -12.74 -32.45
C LYS A 49 13.84 -12.27 -31.44
N LEU A 50 13.42 -11.84 -30.25
CA LEU A 50 14.28 -11.36 -29.18
C LEU A 50 14.75 -12.49 -28.25
N SER A 51 14.09 -13.65 -28.25
CA SER A 51 14.37 -14.75 -27.30
C SER A 51 15.74 -15.43 -27.49
N GLY A 52 16.47 -15.13 -28.57
CA GLY A 52 17.87 -15.53 -28.74
C GLY A 52 18.87 -14.69 -27.92
N ILE A 53 18.46 -13.52 -27.42
CA ILE A 53 19.33 -12.57 -26.71
C ILE A 53 19.46 -13.01 -25.24
N SER A 54 20.46 -13.85 -24.96
CA SER A 54 20.78 -14.23 -23.59
C SER A 54 21.66 -13.17 -22.89
N LEU A 55 21.14 -12.62 -21.80
CA LEU A 55 21.86 -11.76 -20.86
C LEU A 55 22.22 -12.55 -19.60
N SER A 56 23.47 -12.43 -19.16
CA SER A 56 23.89 -12.82 -17.82
C SER A 56 23.36 -11.84 -16.77
N LYS A 57 23.60 -12.16 -15.48
CA LYS A 57 23.24 -11.27 -14.39
C LYS A 57 23.95 -9.91 -14.52
N ASP A 58 25.24 -9.89 -14.80
CA ASP A 58 26.05 -8.66 -14.81
C ASP A 58 25.89 -7.83 -16.10
N GLU A 59 25.43 -8.44 -17.19
CA GLU A 59 25.02 -7.70 -18.40
C GLU A 59 23.63 -7.06 -18.22
N SER A 60 22.73 -7.77 -17.52
CA SER A 60 21.46 -7.21 -17.01
C SER A 60 21.68 -6.18 -15.89
N ARG A 61 22.90 -6.11 -15.31
CA ARG A 61 23.34 -5.07 -14.39
C ARG A 61 23.58 -3.78 -15.16
N GLN A 62 24.62 -3.78 -15.97
CA GLN A 62 25.11 -2.60 -16.68
C GLN A 62 24.04 -1.93 -17.57
N LEU A 63 23.18 -2.70 -18.24
CA LEU A 63 22.09 -2.17 -19.09
C LEU A 63 21.12 -1.22 -18.37
N TYR A 64 20.93 -1.37 -17.06
CA TYR A 64 19.93 -0.60 -16.33
C TYR A 64 20.51 0.47 -15.41
N ASP A 65 21.75 0.31 -14.94
CA ASP A 65 22.52 1.44 -14.43
C ASP A 65 22.43 2.59 -15.44
N GLN A 66 22.77 2.31 -16.70
CA GLN A 66 22.70 3.23 -17.84
C GLN A 66 21.30 3.85 -18.08
N VAL A 67 20.23 3.13 -17.75
CA VAL A 67 18.84 3.57 -17.97
C VAL A 67 18.32 4.43 -16.82
N HIS A 68 18.61 4.10 -15.56
CA HIS A 68 18.26 4.99 -14.46
C HIS A 68 19.14 6.20 -14.36
N ASP A 69 20.46 6.06 -14.50
CA ASP A 69 21.37 7.18 -14.62
C ASP A 69 20.86 8.21 -15.65
N ARG A 70 20.32 7.74 -16.77
CA ARG A 70 19.69 8.55 -17.82
C ARG A 70 18.43 9.27 -17.31
N TYR A 71 17.52 8.61 -16.61
CA TYR A 71 16.29 9.22 -16.09
C TYR A 71 16.48 10.06 -14.81
N GLN A 72 17.41 9.69 -13.92
CA GLN A 72 17.90 10.55 -12.84
C GLN A 72 18.48 11.83 -13.44
N ARG A 73 19.37 11.75 -14.44
CA ARG A 73 19.87 12.95 -15.14
C ARG A 73 18.79 13.76 -15.87
N VAL A 74 17.60 13.20 -16.12
CA VAL A 74 16.42 13.98 -16.56
C VAL A 74 15.73 14.63 -15.37
N ALA A 75 15.49 13.91 -14.26
CA ALA A 75 14.90 14.48 -13.06
C ALA A 75 15.78 15.61 -12.46
N GLU A 76 17.08 15.38 -12.29
CA GLU A 76 18.09 16.36 -11.88
C GLU A 76 18.13 17.59 -12.79
N ARG A 77 17.97 17.41 -14.10
CA ARG A 77 17.91 18.52 -15.07
C ARG A 77 16.59 19.28 -15.00
N ALA A 78 15.50 18.58 -14.73
CA ALA A 78 14.16 19.15 -14.66
C ALA A 78 13.93 19.96 -13.36
N VAL A 79 14.44 19.51 -12.21
CA VAL A 79 14.28 20.20 -10.91
C VAL A 79 15.53 20.94 -10.40
N GLY A 80 16.67 20.75 -11.07
CA GLY A 80 17.97 21.23 -10.63
C GLY A 80 18.64 20.28 -9.62
N LYS A 81 19.85 19.82 -9.92
CA LYS A 81 20.54 18.76 -9.16
C LYS A 81 20.64 19.06 -7.66
N GLU A 82 21.00 20.28 -7.28
CA GLU A 82 21.15 20.65 -5.85
C GLU A 82 19.84 20.47 -5.05
N ARG A 83 18.68 20.79 -5.65
CA ARG A 83 17.37 20.54 -5.02
C ARG A 83 17.08 19.04 -4.99
N PHE A 84 17.38 18.33 -6.08
CA PHE A 84 17.19 16.89 -6.17
C PHE A 84 17.99 16.14 -5.11
N ASP A 85 19.25 16.53 -4.88
CA ASP A 85 20.14 15.90 -3.90
C ASP A 85 19.63 16.08 -2.45
N GLN A 86 19.00 17.23 -2.15
CA GLN A 86 18.40 17.57 -0.85
C GLN A 86 17.08 16.86 -0.53
N LEU A 87 16.43 16.22 -1.51
CA LEU A 87 15.22 15.43 -1.27
C LEU A 87 15.55 14.14 -0.50
N ASP A 88 14.59 13.61 0.25
CA ASP A 88 14.63 12.22 0.71
C ASP A 88 14.47 11.24 -0.47
N ASP A 89 14.83 9.98 -0.24
CA ASP A 89 14.86 8.95 -1.28
C ASP A 89 13.46 8.63 -1.85
N GLY A 90 12.38 8.85 -1.07
CA GLY A 90 11.00 8.68 -1.52
C GLY A 90 10.59 9.76 -2.51
N ARG A 91 10.88 11.02 -2.19
CA ARG A 91 10.64 12.18 -3.08
C ARG A 91 11.52 12.13 -4.33
N LYS A 92 12.81 11.79 -4.21
CA LYS A 92 13.71 11.52 -5.37
C LYS A 92 13.09 10.48 -6.31
N THR A 93 12.67 9.37 -5.73
CA THR A 93 12.05 8.22 -6.40
C THR A 93 10.79 8.60 -7.20
N VAL A 94 9.92 9.46 -6.66
CA VAL A 94 8.72 9.90 -7.39
C VAL A 94 9.08 10.67 -8.66
N LEU A 95 10.10 11.54 -8.60
CA LEU A 95 10.55 12.31 -9.77
C LEU A 95 11.28 11.44 -10.81
N ILE A 96 12.11 10.48 -10.37
CA ILE A 96 12.73 9.49 -11.29
C ILE A 96 11.67 8.60 -11.94
N GLY A 97 10.67 8.15 -11.18
CA GLY A 97 9.56 7.35 -11.70
C GLY A 97 8.75 8.09 -12.77
N LEU A 98 8.51 9.39 -12.57
CA LEU A 98 7.93 10.25 -13.60
C LEU A 98 8.86 10.42 -14.81
N ALA A 99 10.15 10.68 -14.61
CA ALA A 99 11.12 10.80 -15.72
C ALA A 99 11.17 9.53 -16.59
N TYR A 100 11.13 8.35 -15.96
CA TYR A 100 11.05 7.05 -16.64
C TYR A 100 9.74 6.90 -17.43
N GLN A 101 8.60 7.24 -16.82
CA GLN A 101 7.27 7.11 -17.43
C GLN A 101 7.06 8.11 -18.59
N SER A 102 7.54 9.34 -18.44
CA SER A 102 7.46 10.40 -19.45
C SER A 102 8.45 11.54 -19.14
N GLU A 103 9.64 11.49 -19.73
CA GLU A 103 10.60 12.61 -19.71
C GLU A 103 9.99 13.92 -20.21
N VAL A 104 9.01 13.85 -21.14
CA VAL A 104 8.29 15.02 -21.65
C VAL A 104 7.54 15.69 -20.50
N LYS A 105 6.71 14.94 -19.77
CA LYS A 105 5.95 15.49 -18.63
C LYS A 105 6.87 15.88 -17.47
N MET A 106 7.95 15.14 -17.23
CA MET A 106 8.97 15.53 -16.24
C MET A 106 9.62 16.89 -16.59
N SER A 107 9.97 17.10 -17.86
CA SER A 107 10.58 18.35 -18.34
C SER A 107 9.59 19.51 -18.34
N GLU A 108 8.31 19.21 -18.62
CA GLU A 108 7.20 20.17 -18.64
C GLU A 108 6.89 20.73 -17.24
N ILE A 109 6.81 19.88 -16.21
CA ILE A 109 6.51 20.31 -14.83
C ILE A 109 7.76 20.67 -14.01
N GLY A 110 8.96 20.30 -14.47
CA GLY A 110 10.24 20.49 -13.76
C GLY A 110 10.46 21.90 -13.19
N PRO A 111 10.22 22.98 -13.96
CA PRO A 111 10.32 24.36 -13.46
C PRO A 111 9.34 24.67 -12.33
N ASN A 112 8.10 24.15 -12.41
CA ASN A 112 7.06 24.34 -11.39
C ASN A 112 7.44 23.60 -10.10
N ILE A 113 7.93 22.36 -10.23
CA ILE A 113 8.46 21.59 -9.09
C ILE A 113 9.67 22.31 -8.48
N SER A 114 10.61 22.83 -9.28
CA SER A 114 11.77 23.60 -8.78
C SER A 114 11.32 24.77 -7.89
N GLN A 115 10.37 25.56 -8.37
CA GLN A 115 9.86 26.75 -7.66
C GLN A 115 9.06 26.39 -6.39
N ALA A 116 8.42 25.23 -6.38
CA ALA A 116 7.73 24.70 -5.21
C ALA A 116 8.74 24.16 -4.16
N LEU A 117 9.77 23.43 -4.60
CA LEU A 117 10.85 22.93 -3.73
C LEU A 117 11.63 24.07 -3.06
N ASP A 118 11.91 25.17 -3.76
CA ASP A 118 12.53 26.38 -3.17
C ASP A 118 11.77 26.94 -1.95
N LYS A 119 10.45 26.73 -1.92
CA LYS A 119 9.55 27.18 -0.85
C LYS A 119 9.23 26.09 0.18
N LYS A 120 9.69 24.85 -0.06
CA LYS A 120 9.20 23.62 0.59
C LYS A 120 7.66 23.45 0.46
N ASP A 121 7.10 23.94 -0.63
CA ASP A 121 5.68 23.89 -0.96
C ASP A 121 5.32 22.52 -1.55
N TRP A 122 5.23 21.53 -0.67
CA TRP A 122 4.91 20.15 -1.03
C TRP A 122 3.52 20.01 -1.68
N GLN A 123 2.58 20.89 -1.34
CA GLN A 123 1.25 20.95 -1.96
C GLN A 123 1.34 21.32 -3.44
N ALA A 124 2.17 22.31 -3.81
CA ALA A 124 2.38 22.67 -5.21
C ALA A 124 3.09 21.54 -5.99
N VAL A 125 4.12 20.90 -5.42
CA VAL A 125 4.79 19.74 -6.06
C VAL A 125 3.78 18.61 -6.34
N ALA A 126 2.93 18.31 -5.35
CA ALA A 126 1.85 17.35 -5.48
C ALA A 126 0.81 17.76 -6.54
N GLY A 127 0.44 19.04 -6.61
CA GLY A 127 -0.46 19.58 -7.62
C GLY A 127 0.04 19.31 -9.05
N GLU A 128 1.35 19.47 -9.29
CA GLU A 128 1.95 19.16 -10.59
C GLU A 128 1.88 17.66 -10.92
N LEU A 129 2.10 16.77 -9.94
CA LEU A 129 1.93 15.33 -10.14
C LEU A 129 0.49 14.97 -10.50
N ARG A 130 -0.51 15.53 -9.79
CA ARG A 130 -1.94 15.27 -10.08
C ARG A 130 -2.31 15.69 -11.52
N LYS A 131 -1.78 16.81 -12.02
CA LYS A 131 -1.95 17.24 -13.42
C LYS A 131 -1.41 16.20 -14.41
N VAL A 132 -0.21 15.67 -14.18
CA VAL A 132 0.34 14.58 -15.01
C VAL A 132 -0.52 13.32 -14.95
N GLY A 133 -1.12 13.02 -13.80
CA GLY A 133 -2.12 11.96 -13.66
C GLY A 133 -3.31 12.12 -14.60
N THR A 134 -3.87 13.33 -14.69
CA THR A 134 -4.93 13.66 -15.65
C THR A 134 -4.45 13.52 -17.10
N ASP A 135 -3.29 14.08 -17.45
CA ASP A 135 -2.75 14.08 -18.81
C ASP A 135 -2.42 12.68 -19.34
N LEU A 136 -1.86 11.82 -18.47
CA LEU A 136 -1.54 10.43 -18.79
C LEU A 136 -2.73 9.47 -18.58
N LYS A 137 -3.88 9.98 -18.11
CA LYS A 137 -5.09 9.21 -17.78
C LYS A 137 -4.89 8.14 -16.69
N ASP A 138 -3.96 8.40 -15.78
CA ASP A 138 -3.67 7.60 -14.59
C ASP A 138 -3.69 8.47 -13.32
N PRO A 139 -4.83 9.11 -12.99
CA PRO A 139 -4.92 9.92 -11.78
C PRO A 139 -4.74 9.09 -10.51
N ARG A 140 -5.03 7.77 -10.52
CA ARG A 140 -4.87 6.90 -9.35
C ARG A 140 -3.40 6.76 -8.93
N ARG A 141 -2.47 6.54 -9.87
CA ARG A 141 -1.04 6.44 -9.56
C ARG A 141 -0.48 7.77 -9.08
N TYR A 142 -0.81 8.86 -9.76
CA TYR A 142 -0.26 10.17 -9.45
C TYR A 142 -0.91 10.87 -8.25
N ASN A 143 -2.19 10.63 -7.94
CA ASN A 143 -2.79 11.08 -6.68
C ASN A 143 -2.16 10.35 -5.48
N ARG A 144 -1.84 9.05 -5.60
CA ARG A 144 -1.07 8.35 -4.56
C ARG A 144 0.36 8.85 -4.47
N ALA A 145 1.08 8.99 -5.60
CA ALA A 145 2.43 9.57 -5.61
C ALA A 145 2.49 11.02 -5.09
N ALA A 146 1.40 11.78 -5.22
CA ALA A 146 1.27 13.10 -4.62
C ALA A 146 1.29 13.04 -3.08
N LEU A 147 0.67 12.05 -2.43
CA LEU A 147 0.71 11.91 -0.97
C LEU A 147 2.15 11.79 -0.44
N TRP A 148 3.00 11.01 -1.11
CA TRP A 148 4.43 10.85 -0.80
C TRP A 148 5.24 12.15 -0.85
N MET A 149 4.76 13.19 -1.54
CA MET A 149 5.45 14.48 -1.54
C MET A 149 5.13 15.30 -0.29
N ILE A 150 3.99 15.04 0.38
CA ILE A 150 3.34 15.96 1.34
C ILE A 150 3.29 15.38 2.75
N ASP A 151 3.05 14.08 2.89
CA ASP A 151 3.12 13.30 4.13
C ASP A 151 4.54 12.71 4.24
N PRO A 152 5.47 13.34 5.00
CA PRO A 152 6.87 12.92 5.05
C PRO A 152 7.10 11.61 5.82
N ASP A 153 6.10 11.15 6.56
CA ASP A 153 6.17 9.99 7.45
C ASP A 153 5.65 8.70 6.78
N LEU A 154 5.30 8.79 5.49
CA LEU A 154 5.12 7.63 4.59
C LEU A 154 6.47 6.92 4.37
N PRO A 155 6.67 5.69 4.86
CA PRO A 155 8.01 5.08 4.83
C PRO A 155 8.39 4.49 3.46
N GLY A 156 9.69 4.31 3.24
CA GLY A 156 10.28 3.16 2.53
C GLY A 156 10.11 3.02 1.00
N ARG A 157 11.24 3.06 0.27
CA ARG A 157 11.38 2.41 -1.05
C ARG A 157 12.82 1.91 -1.24
N LYS A 158 13.07 0.95 -2.13
CA LYS A 158 14.43 0.50 -2.48
C LYS A 158 14.54 0.32 -4.00
N GLU A 159 15.71 0.59 -4.54
CA GLU A 159 15.94 0.40 -5.97
C GLU A 159 16.22 -1.06 -6.27
N VAL A 160 15.67 -1.58 -7.38
CA VAL A 160 16.20 -2.84 -7.94
C VAL A 160 17.67 -2.61 -8.15
N GLU A 161 18.50 -3.55 -7.76
CA GLU A 161 19.93 -3.41 -7.98
C GLU A 161 20.33 -4.15 -9.25
N PRO A 162 21.43 -3.75 -9.91
CA PRO A 162 21.57 -4.16 -11.28
C PRO A 162 21.93 -5.65 -11.46
N GLY A 163 21.23 -6.29 -12.39
CA GLY A 163 21.23 -7.73 -12.60
C GLY A 163 20.15 -8.47 -11.82
N ASP A 164 19.44 -7.82 -10.91
CA ASP A 164 18.39 -8.47 -10.13
C ASP A 164 17.08 -8.62 -10.96
N THR A 165 16.76 -9.86 -11.30
CA THR A 165 15.42 -10.30 -11.78
C THR A 165 14.38 -10.19 -10.66
N VAL A 166 13.07 -10.24 -10.93
CA VAL A 166 12.05 -10.26 -9.84
C VAL A 166 12.37 -11.28 -8.75
N SER A 167 12.75 -12.50 -9.16
CA SER A 167 13.13 -13.58 -8.24
C SER A 167 14.45 -13.38 -7.50
N SER A 168 15.44 -12.70 -8.09
CA SER A 168 16.73 -12.46 -7.42
C SER A 168 16.79 -11.14 -6.66
N PHE A 169 16.01 -10.13 -7.08
CA PHE A 169 15.78 -8.91 -6.32
C PHE A 169 15.01 -9.21 -5.05
N ALA A 170 13.87 -9.91 -5.18
CA ALA A 170 13.10 -10.35 -4.04
C ALA A 170 13.97 -11.16 -3.08
N LYS A 171 14.70 -12.18 -3.57
CA LYS A 171 15.61 -12.99 -2.73
C LYS A 171 16.73 -12.17 -2.05
N LYS A 172 17.32 -11.20 -2.75
CA LYS A 172 18.36 -10.31 -2.23
C LYS A 172 17.82 -9.35 -1.17
N HIS A 173 16.60 -8.87 -1.38
CA HIS A 173 15.85 -8.03 -0.47
C HIS A 173 14.88 -8.87 0.39
N GLY A 174 15.23 -10.15 0.64
CA GLY A 174 14.60 -11.05 1.62
C GLY A 174 13.08 -11.22 1.56
N THR A 175 12.50 -11.09 0.36
CA THR A 175 11.08 -11.26 0.03
C THR A 175 10.92 -12.22 -1.16
N THR A 176 9.69 -12.41 -1.66
CA THR A 176 9.34 -13.30 -2.77
C THR A 176 8.88 -12.54 -4.02
N VAL A 177 8.80 -13.28 -5.15
CA VAL A 177 8.32 -12.76 -6.44
C VAL A 177 6.94 -12.14 -6.30
N ASP A 178 6.03 -12.85 -5.64
CA ASP A 178 4.61 -12.52 -5.61
C ASP A 178 4.32 -11.38 -4.63
N GLU A 179 5.05 -11.31 -3.51
CA GLU A 179 5.03 -10.16 -2.59
C GLU A 179 5.50 -8.87 -3.30
N LEU A 180 6.59 -8.94 -4.07
CA LEU A 180 7.09 -7.79 -4.82
C LEU A 180 6.10 -7.33 -5.90
N VAL A 181 5.47 -8.26 -6.63
CA VAL A 181 4.43 -7.94 -7.64
C VAL A 181 3.17 -7.37 -6.97
N LYS A 182 2.80 -7.86 -5.78
CA LYS A 182 1.65 -7.37 -5.01
C LYS A 182 1.89 -5.96 -4.44
N ALA A 183 3.12 -5.67 -4.00
CA ALA A 183 3.53 -4.34 -3.54
C ALA A 183 3.74 -3.32 -4.69
N ASN A 184 3.94 -3.79 -5.93
CA ASN A 184 4.16 -2.96 -7.11
C ASN A 184 3.23 -3.42 -8.26
N PRO A 185 1.92 -3.08 -8.23
CA PRO A 185 0.94 -3.64 -9.17
C PRO A 185 1.23 -3.41 -10.66
N GLU A 186 2.07 -2.44 -11.03
CA GLU A 186 2.56 -2.28 -12.42
C GLU A 186 3.35 -3.48 -12.96
N LEU A 187 3.78 -4.40 -12.10
CA LEU A 187 4.44 -5.65 -12.48
C LEU A 187 3.47 -6.77 -12.88
N SER A 188 2.18 -6.65 -12.54
CA SER A 188 1.17 -7.68 -12.81
C SER A 188 0.94 -7.94 -14.30
N GLU A 189 1.03 -6.92 -15.16
CA GLU A 189 0.86 -7.08 -16.62
C GLU A 189 1.90 -8.00 -17.27
N ASN A 190 3.10 -8.10 -16.70
CA ASN A 190 4.17 -9.00 -17.15
C ASN A 190 5.27 -9.07 -16.05
N PRO A 191 5.33 -10.15 -15.25
CA PRO A 191 6.32 -10.29 -14.18
C PRO A 191 7.80 -10.22 -14.61
N ASN A 192 8.12 -10.31 -15.90
CA ASN A 192 9.50 -10.11 -16.39
C ASN A 192 9.86 -8.62 -16.61
N ARG A 193 9.03 -7.68 -16.15
CA ARG A 193 9.24 -6.23 -16.38
C ARG A 193 10.15 -5.50 -15.41
N ILE A 194 10.53 -6.06 -14.24
CA ILE A 194 11.58 -5.40 -13.47
C ILE A 194 12.88 -5.52 -14.25
N ARG A 195 13.35 -4.36 -14.65
CA ARG A 195 14.73 -4.12 -14.99
C ARG A 195 15.42 -3.72 -13.68
N ALA A 196 16.70 -3.38 -13.77
CA ALA A 196 17.36 -2.42 -12.81
C ALA A 196 17.39 0.61 -12.99
N GLY A 197 17.77 1.54 -12.04
CA GLY A 197 16.88 2.23 -11.08
C GLY A 197 15.43 2.59 -11.49
N THR A 198 14.60 1.55 -11.71
CA THR A 198 13.20 1.47 -11.29
C THR A 198 13.17 1.25 -9.78
N PRO A 199 12.85 2.26 -8.97
CA PRO A 199 12.61 2.05 -7.55
C PRO A 199 11.38 1.15 -7.37
N LEU A 200 11.47 0.13 -6.51
CA LEU A 200 10.34 -0.72 -6.14
C LEU A 200 10.06 -0.57 -4.66
N VAL A 201 8.77 -0.61 -4.34
CA VAL A 201 8.31 -0.82 -2.99
C VAL A 201 8.79 -2.22 -2.58
N VAL A 202 9.63 -2.30 -1.55
CA VAL A 202 10.38 -3.51 -1.21
C VAL A 202 9.95 -4.01 0.15
N PRO A 203 9.07 -5.04 0.21
CA PRO A 203 8.97 -5.91 1.38
C PRO A 203 10.38 -6.29 1.83
N ALA A 204 10.80 -5.78 2.99
CA ALA A 204 12.23 -5.51 3.22
C ALA A 204 12.98 -6.72 3.80
N PRO A 205 14.29 -6.86 3.48
CA PRO A 205 15.05 -8.04 3.84
C PRO A 205 15.15 -8.24 5.34
N GLN A 206 14.86 -9.46 5.76
CA GLN A 206 15.20 -9.97 7.07
C GLN A 206 16.61 -10.56 6.99
N THR A 207 17.58 -10.04 7.75
CA THR A 207 18.94 -10.61 7.78
C THR A 207 19.68 -10.25 9.07
N ALA A 208 20.17 -11.27 9.78
CA ALA A 208 21.11 -11.11 10.90
C ALA A 208 22.57 -11.23 10.42
N PRO A 209 23.51 -10.68 11.18
CA PRO A 209 24.57 -11.54 11.71
C PRO A 209 24.80 -11.35 13.22
N ALA A 210 25.48 -12.32 13.83
CA ALA A 210 25.87 -12.36 15.25
C ALA A 210 27.31 -12.95 15.37
N PRO A 211 27.96 -13.00 16.55
CA PRO A 211 27.57 -12.46 17.87
C PRO A 211 28.70 -11.67 18.59
N GLU A 212 28.38 -11.16 19.80
CA GLU A 212 29.31 -10.79 20.91
C GLU A 212 30.22 -9.54 20.72
N LYS A 213 30.59 -8.78 21.77
CA LYS A 213 30.71 -9.10 23.21
C LYS A 213 30.70 -7.83 24.11
N ARG A 214 29.99 -7.86 25.26
CA ARG A 214 30.17 -7.06 26.52
C ARG A 214 30.12 -5.51 26.45
N SER A 215 29.77 -4.78 27.52
CA SER A 215 29.04 -5.10 28.77
C SER A 215 28.50 -3.78 29.39
N GLU A 216 27.99 -3.82 30.63
CA GLU A 216 27.98 -2.78 31.71
C GLU A 216 28.06 -1.27 31.36
N ALA A 217 27.41 -0.35 32.07
CA ALA A 217 26.34 -0.38 33.09
C ALA A 217 25.93 1.09 33.40
N GLU A 218 24.87 1.27 34.20
CA GLU A 218 24.47 2.53 34.88
C GLU A 218 24.04 3.69 33.92
N SER A 219 23.02 4.52 34.22
CA SER A 219 22.73 5.36 35.41
C SER A 219 23.80 6.47 35.62
N GLU A 220 23.45 7.72 35.96
CA GLU A 220 22.15 8.28 36.37
C GLU A 220 22.13 9.82 36.22
N ALA A 221 20.94 10.42 36.27
CA ALA A 221 20.68 11.86 36.56
C ALA A 221 21.21 12.90 35.52
N ASP A 222 20.82 14.19 35.55
CA ASP A 222 19.98 14.93 36.52
C ASP A 222 19.14 16.04 35.83
N ALA A 223 18.06 16.53 36.47
CA ALA A 223 17.13 17.52 35.92
C ALA A 223 16.18 18.16 36.98
N PRO A 224 15.57 19.35 36.73
CA PRO A 224 16.08 20.50 35.95
C PRO A 224 15.78 21.95 36.45
N PRO A 225 15.08 22.27 37.57
CA PRO A 225 13.86 23.09 37.43
C PRO A 225 13.94 24.58 37.83
N ALA A 226 13.14 25.38 37.11
CA ALA A 226 12.37 26.57 37.57
C ALA A 226 13.14 27.87 37.93
N SER A 227 12.57 29.10 37.85
CA SER A 227 11.32 29.61 37.22
C SER A 227 11.23 31.15 37.25
N GLN A 228 10.66 31.78 36.20
CA GLN A 228 9.87 33.05 36.20
C GLN A 228 10.61 34.35 36.68
N GLN A 229 10.17 35.61 36.49
CA GLN A 229 8.86 36.22 36.17
C GLN A 229 9.03 37.71 35.75
N ALA A 230 8.08 38.30 34.97
CA ALA A 230 7.74 39.75 34.88
C ALA A 230 8.81 40.77 34.36
N ASN A 231 8.49 41.95 33.78
CA ASN A 231 7.20 42.58 33.42
C ASN A 231 7.33 43.60 32.23
N ALA A 232 6.17 44.00 31.70
CA ALA A 232 5.87 44.80 30.50
C ALA A 232 6.49 46.22 30.31
N ASP A 233 6.51 46.68 29.04
CA ASP A 233 5.88 47.95 28.61
C ASP A 233 5.38 47.87 27.14
N SER A 234 4.71 48.91 26.61
CA SER A 234 3.94 48.96 25.34
C SER A 234 4.37 50.13 24.42
N PRO A 235 3.74 50.42 23.24
CA PRO A 235 2.81 49.65 22.39
C PRO A 235 3.21 49.60 20.88
N ALA A 236 2.30 49.03 20.07
CA ALA A 236 2.00 49.42 18.68
C ALA A 236 3.00 49.11 17.54
N GLU A 237 2.87 47.90 16.99
CA GLU A 237 2.67 47.72 15.53
C GLU A 237 1.63 46.59 15.31
N THR A 238 1.04 46.46 14.12
CA THR A 238 -0.05 45.49 13.87
C THR A 238 0.36 44.46 12.82
N PRO A 239 0.79 43.25 13.22
CA PRO A 239 0.89 42.12 12.32
C PRO A 239 -0.51 41.59 11.98
N ILE A 240 -0.71 41.14 10.75
CA ILE A 240 -1.82 40.26 10.42
C ILE A 240 -1.59 38.96 11.18
N ALA A 241 -2.51 38.60 12.08
CA ALA A 241 -2.43 37.34 12.79
C ALA A 241 -2.61 36.18 11.80
N GLU A 242 -1.52 35.50 11.46
CA GLU A 242 -1.59 34.15 10.91
C GLU A 242 -2.34 33.29 11.92
N ALA A 243 -3.60 32.98 11.61
CA ALA A 243 -4.37 32.00 12.35
C ALA A 243 -3.72 30.64 12.12
N LYS A 244 -2.74 30.30 12.96
CA LYS A 244 -2.31 28.91 13.15
C LYS A 244 -3.58 28.10 13.37
N ALA A 245 -3.90 27.23 12.41
CA ALA A 245 -4.93 26.23 12.62
C ALA A 245 -4.51 25.43 13.85
N GLN A 246 -5.24 25.60 14.95
CA GLN A 246 -5.10 24.68 16.08
C GLN A 246 -5.59 23.33 15.56
N GLU A 247 -4.67 22.37 15.49
CA GLU A 247 -5.07 20.98 15.31
C GLU A 247 -6.05 20.64 16.44
N PRO A 248 -7.17 19.94 16.15
CA PRO A 248 -8.16 19.63 17.17
C PRO A 248 -7.50 18.84 18.29
N GLU A 249 -7.70 19.27 19.53
CA GLU A 249 -7.07 18.67 20.70
C GLU A 249 -7.43 17.18 20.79
N ARG A 250 -6.43 16.32 20.55
CA ARG A 250 -6.54 14.86 20.49
C ARG A 250 -7.28 14.35 21.73
N SER A 251 -8.42 13.70 21.55
CA SER A 251 -9.23 13.28 22.69
C SER A 251 -8.51 12.21 23.52
N GLN A 252 -8.81 12.14 24.82
CA GLN A 252 -8.27 11.10 25.70
C GLN A 252 -8.54 9.68 25.17
N ALA A 253 -9.68 9.47 24.50
CA ALA A 253 -10.04 8.18 23.92
C ALA A 253 -9.19 7.84 22.67
N ALA A 254 -8.88 8.85 21.84
CA ALA A 254 -8.01 8.70 20.69
C ALA A 254 -6.54 8.50 21.12
N GLN A 255 -6.06 9.25 22.12
CA GLN A 255 -4.72 9.07 22.67
C GLN A 255 -4.55 7.68 23.32
N ALA A 256 -5.49 7.24 24.17
CA ALA A 256 -5.43 5.92 24.79
C ALA A 256 -5.50 4.76 23.77
N PHE A 257 -6.08 4.99 22.59
CA PHE A 257 -6.02 4.06 21.46
C PHE A 257 -4.61 4.03 20.83
N LEU A 258 -4.00 5.19 20.58
CA LEU A 258 -2.63 5.32 20.06
C LEU A 258 -1.60 4.69 21.02
N ASP A 259 -1.68 5.03 22.32
CA ASP A 259 -0.82 4.47 23.37
C ASP A 259 -0.88 2.94 23.42
N LYS A 260 -2.07 2.37 23.16
CA LYS A 260 -2.31 0.93 23.15
C LYS A 260 -1.72 0.23 21.92
N ILE A 261 -1.88 0.78 20.71
CA ILE A 261 -1.30 0.16 19.51
C ILE A 261 0.23 0.30 19.45
N ALA A 262 0.79 1.32 20.12
CA ALA A 262 2.23 1.49 20.28
C ALA A 262 2.85 0.40 21.18
N GLN A 263 2.08 -0.24 22.08
CA GLN A 263 2.57 -1.39 22.84
C GLN A 263 2.68 -2.64 21.96
N PRO A 264 3.69 -3.50 22.18
CA PRO A 264 3.71 -4.86 21.62
C PRO A 264 2.63 -5.74 22.29
N PHE A 265 2.32 -6.89 21.69
CA PHE A 265 1.45 -7.88 22.33
C PHE A 265 2.10 -8.51 23.58
N ASP A 266 1.30 -8.79 24.61
CA ASP A 266 1.70 -9.49 25.85
C ASP A 266 2.46 -10.81 25.62
N LYS A 267 2.22 -11.46 24.47
CA LYS A 267 2.88 -12.71 24.07
C LYS A 267 3.55 -12.55 22.70
N PRO A 268 4.87 -12.83 22.57
CA PRO A 268 5.61 -12.64 21.32
C PRO A 268 5.13 -13.58 20.19
N ALA A 269 4.46 -14.69 20.53
CA ALA A 269 3.83 -15.58 19.56
C ALA A 269 2.82 -14.85 18.64
N LEU A 270 2.11 -13.84 19.16
CA LEU A 270 1.20 -13.03 18.33
C LEU A 270 1.98 -12.11 17.37
N THR A 271 3.08 -11.52 17.83
CA THR A 271 3.96 -10.69 16.96
C THR A 271 4.56 -11.52 15.83
N ILE A 272 4.99 -12.75 16.11
CA ILE A 272 5.48 -13.72 15.13
C ILE A 272 4.35 -14.13 14.15
N ALA A 273 3.13 -14.33 14.66
CA ALA A 273 1.95 -14.70 13.89
C ALA A 273 1.40 -13.59 12.95
N LEU A 274 2.00 -12.38 12.97
CA LEU A 274 1.75 -11.36 11.93
C LEU A 274 2.51 -11.64 10.62
N ARG A 275 3.48 -12.56 10.62
CA ARG A 275 4.29 -12.95 9.45
C ARG A 275 3.85 -14.30 8.87
N ASP A 276 4.17 -14.51 7.58
CA ASP A 276 4.06 -15.81 6.90
C ASP A 276 4.69 -16.93 7.77
N PRO A 277 3.96 -18.01 8.11
CA PRO A 277 4.50 -19.14 8.84
C PRO A 277 5.74 -19.79 8.21
N ALA A 278 5.91 -19.73 6.88
CA ALA A 278 7.12 -20.24 6.21
C ALA A 278 8.35 -19.32 6.36
N SER A 279 8.19 -18.14 6.96
CA SER A 279 9.26 -17.18 7.28
C SER A 279 9.76 -17.25 8.73
N TRP A 280 9.22 -18.15 9.55
CA TRP A 280 9.65 -18.30 10.96
C TRP A 280 11.00 -19.04 11.07
N SER A 281 11.83 -18.59 12.01
CA SER A 281 12.98 -19.37 12.48
C SER A 281 12.55 -20.53 13.38
N ALA A 282 13.47 -21.46 13.68
CA ALA A 282 13.16 -22.63 14.50
C ALA A 282 12.71 -22.26 15.93
N ASP A 283 13.33 -21.24 16.54
CA ASP A 283 12.94 -20.77 17.87
C ASP A 283 11.63 -19.99 17.84
N GLU A 284 11.35 -19.18 16.81
CA GLU A 284 10.06 -18.49 16.66
C GLU A 284 8.90 -19.46 16.45
N ALA A 285 9.08 -20.48 15.59
CA ALA A 285 8.11 -21.55 15.40
C ALA A 285 7.86 -22.33 16.69
N LYS A 286 8.92 -22.55 17.48
CA LYS A 286 8.83 -23.15 18.83
C LYS A 286 8.13 -22.23 19.84
N THR A 287 8.31 -20.92 19.77
CA THR A 287 7.57 -19.93 20.59
C THR A 287 6.08 -19.95 20.26
N VAL A 288 5.71 -19.96 18.98
CA VAL A 288 4.29 -20.06 18.55
C VAL A 288 3.69 -21.41 18.96
N MET A 289 4.39 -22.51 18.69
CA MET A 289 3.95 -23.87 19.06
C MET A 289 3.79 -24.01 20.58
N ALA A 290 4.73 -23.47 21.37
CA ALA A 290 4.62 -23.49 22.83
C ALA A 290 3.42 -22.68 23.34
N ASP A 291 3.18 -21.48 22.79
CA ASP A 291 2.01 -20.68 23.16
C ASP A 291 0.71 -21.42 22.80
N TYR A 292 0.58 -21.87 21.55
CA TYR A 292 -0.53 -22.69 21.06
C TYR A 292 -0.85 -23.88 21.98
N LEU A 293 0.17 -24.69 22.34
CA LEU A 293 -0.01 -25.86 23.21
C LEU A 293 -0.44 -25.51 24.64
N THR A 294 -0.18 -24.27 25.12
CA THR A 294 -0.65 -23.81 26.44
C THR A 294 -2.05 -23.19 26.42
N ARG A 295 -2.58 -22.81 25.25
CA ARG A 295 -3.94 -22.25 25.11
C ARG A 295 -4.98 -23.38 25.18
N GLN A 296 -6.13 -23.07 25.77
CA GLN A 296 -7.17 -24.06 26.10
C GLN A 296 -8.57 -23.44 25.98
N GLY A 297 -9.57 -24.27 25.69
CA GLY A 297 -10.98 -23.84 25.66
C GLY A 297 -11.24 -22.73 24.62
N ASN A 298 -11.90 -21.66 25.06
CA ASN A 298 -12.36 -20.57 24.19
C ASN A 298 -11.33 -19.43 24.07
N ASP A 299 -10.03 -19.73 24.08
CA ASP A 299 -9.00 -18.73 23.80
C ASP A 299 -9.11 -18.26 22.32
N PRO A 300 -9.27 -16.95 22.05
CA PRO A 300 -9.58 -16.46 20.71
C PRO A 300 -8.49 -16.76 19.67
N PHE A 301 -7.25 -16.96 20.10
CA PHE A 301 -6.14 -17.25 19.20
C PHE A 301 -5.87 -18.75 19.04
N LEU A 302 -6.58 -19.63 19.74
CA LEU A 302 -6.34 -21.08 19.70
C LEU A 302 -6.46 -21.67 18.28
N LYS A 303 -7.56 -21.40 17.56
CA LYS A 303 -7.69 -21.81 16.14
C LYS A 303 -6.57 -21.21 15.31
N GLN A 304 -6.38 -19.89 15.39
CA GLN A 304 -5.45 -19.20 14.49
C GLN A 304 -3.99 -19.67 14.67
N LEU A 305 -3.52 -19.85 15.91
CA LEU A 305 -2.17 -20.35 16.14
C LEU A 305 -2.03 -21.84 15.78
N SER A 306 -3.11 -22.62 15.90
CA SER A 306 -3.18 -24.00 15.36
C SER A 306 -2.99 -24.01 13.84
N ASP A 307 -3.74 -23.17 13.13
CA ASP A 307 -3.74 -23.09 11.66
C ASP A 307 -2.38 -22.61 11.13
N LEU A 308 -1.82 -21.55 11.73
CA LEU A 308 -0.51 -21.02 11.36
C LEU A 308 0.61 -22.03 11.70
N THR A 309 0.50 -22.79 12.79
CA THR A 309 1.42 -23.90 13.10
C THR A 309 1.32 -25.02 12.06
N GLY A 310 0.11 -25.38 11.62
CA GLY A 310 -0.11 -26.34 10.54
C GLY A 310 0.49 -25.88 9.20
N GLN A 311 0.31 -24.60 8.86
CA GLN A 311 0.90 -23.96 7.68
C GLN A 311 2.44 -23.97 7.76
N HIS A 312 3.03 -23.64 8.92
CA HIS A 312 4.46 -23.73 9.15
C HIS A 312 4.99 -25.15 8.91
N MET A 313 4.37 -26.16 9.53
CA MET A 313 4.78 -27.56 9.38
C MET A 313 4.70 -28.02 7.91
N LYS A 314 3.61 -27.69 7.21
CA LYS A 314 3.43 -27.96 5.78
C LYS A 314 4.50 -27.27 4.92
N ALA A 315 4.86 -26.03 5.23
CA ALA A 315 5.85 -25.27 4.46
C ALA A 315 7.31 -25.72 4.68
N ILE A 316 7.63 -26.21 5.88
CA ILE A 316 9.00 -26.65 6.23
C ILE A 316 9.24 -28.14 5.94
N TYR A 317 8.25 -29.02 6.16
CA TYR A 317 8.39 -30.48 6.04
C TYR A 317 7.59 -31.10 4.89
N GLY A 318 6.63 -30.37 4.31
CA GLY A 318 5.73 -30.87 3.27
C GLY A 318 4.61 -31.76 3.79
N GLU A 319 3.82 -32.32 2.88
CA GLU A 319 2.69 -33.23 3.17
C GLU A 319 3.07 -34.71 2.97
N GLY A 320 4.36 -35.02 3.07
CA GLY A 320 4.88 -36.38 2.92
C GLY A 320 4.46 -37.28 4.08
N ALA A 321 4.08 -38.53 3.77
CA ALA A 321 3.73 -39.51 4.79
C ALA A 321 4.87 -39.75 5.79
N LEU A 322 4.54 -39.82 7.08
CA LEU A 322 5.50 -40.11 8.14
C LEU A 322 6.22 -41.44 7.89
N ARG A 323 7.53 -41.44 8.11
CA ARG A 323 8.40 -42.60 7.88
C ARG A 323 8.73 -43.25 9.21
N TYR A 324 8.89 -44.56 9.20
CA TYR A 324 9.22 -45.36 10.38
C TYR A 324 10.45 -46.22 10.09
N ASP A 325 11.25 -46.48 11.12
CA ASP A 325 12.38 -47.39 11.05
C ASP A 325 11.95 -48.86 11.24
N PRO A 326 12.84 -49.86 11.05
CA PRO A 326 12.49 -51.27 11.22
C PRO A 326 12.06 -51.68 12.64
N THR A 327 12.17 -50.80 13.63
CA THR A 327 11.66 -51.03 15.00
C THR A 327 10.24 -50.48 15.20
N GLY A 328 9.69 -49.80 14.19
CA GLY A 328 8.41 -49.09 14.27
C GLY A 328 8.51 -47.70 14.90
N LYS A 329 9.71 -47.20 15.21
CA LYS A 329 9.90 -45.83 15.69
C LYS A 329 9.77 -44.85 14.52
N MET A 330 9.09 -43.73 14.73
CA MET A 330 9.06 -42.64 13.74
C MET A 330 10.48 -42.12 13.47
N ILE A 331 10.81 -41.97 12.19
CA ILE A 331 12.00 -41.26 11.72
C ILE A 331 11.63 -39.79 11.65
N ASP A 332 12.35 -38.95 12.41
CA ASP A 332 12.10 -37.51 12.45
C ASP A 332 12.15 -36.91 11.03
N PRO A 333 11.12 -36.16 10.60
CA PRO A 333 11.05 -35.63 9.24
C PRO A 333 12.18 -34.60 9.05
N LYS A 334 12.90 -34.70 7.94
CA LYS A 334 13.90 -33.70 7.57
C LYS A 334 13.19 -32.52 6.88
N PRO A 335 13.52 -31.27 7.22
CA PRO A 335 13.00 -30.11 6.50
C PRO A 335 13.29 -30.21 4.99
N ILE A 336 12.27 -29.98 4.17
CA ILE A 336 12.39 -29.82 2.71
C ILE A 336 12.77 -28.37 2.34
N ARG A 337 12.44 -27.42 3.22
CA ARG A 337 12.84 -26.01 3.17
C ARG A 337 13.65 -25.69 4.44
N PRO A 338 14.81 -25.03 4.36
CA PRO A 338 15.52 -24.59 5.55
C PRO A 338 14.70 -23.52 6.31
N TYR A 339 14.79 -23.56 7.64
CA TYR A 339 14.30 -22.49 8.51
C TYR A 339 14.97 -21.15 8.21
N ALA A 340 14.32 -20.04 8.59
CA ALA A 340 14.97 -18.74 8.62
C ALA A 340 16.16 -18.75 9.61
N PRO A 341 17.30 -18.08 9.29
CA PRO A 341 18.56 -18.24 10.02
C PRO A 341 18.60 -17.51 11.38
N ALA A 342 17.66 -16.60 11.64
CA ALA A 342 17.53 -15.84 12.88
C ALA A 342 16.07 -15.43 13.09
N ALA A 343 15.74 -14.87 14.27
CA ALA A 343 14.45 -14.22 14.52
C ALA A 343 14.33 -12.89 13.75
N GLN A 344 13.11 -12.51 13.36
CA GLN A 344 12.89 -11.50 12.32
C GLN A 344 11.67 -10.62 12.59
N GLU A 345 11.84 -9.31 12.43
CA GLU A 345 10.79 -8.30 12.66
C GLU A 345 9.62 -8.44 11.67
N PRO A 346 8.37 -8.23 12.11
CA PRO A 346 7.23 -8.00 11.23
C PRO A 346 7.36 -6.73 10.41
N ARG A 347 6.88 -6.79 9.17
CA ARG A 347 6.90 -5.69 8.20
C ARG A 347 5.60 -5.65 7.42
N THR A 348 5.30 -4.53 6.78
CA THR A 348 4.17 -4.43 5.83
C THR A 348 4.50 -5.14 4.50
N PRO A 349 3.55 -5.35 3.57
CA PRO A 349 3.85 -5.83 2.23
C PRO A 349 4.74 -4.86 1.46
N GLU A 350 4.75 -3.59 1.87
CA GLU A 350 5.63 -2.57 1.33
C GLU A 350 7.03 -2.56 1.97
N GLY A 351 7.21 -3.31 3.08
CA GLY A 351 8.47 -3.57 3.78
C GLY A 351 8.79 -2.69 4.96
N TYR A 352 7.85 -1.83 5.35
CA TYR A 352 8.08 -0.85 6.38
C TYR A 352 8.15 -1.54 7.75
N PRO A 353 8.93 -1.03 8.71
CA PRO A 353 8.79 -1.42 10.11
C PRO A 353 7.31 -1.37 10.50
N LEU A 354 6.78 -2.49 10.98
CA LEU A 354 5.32 -2.64 11.10
C LEU A 354 4.74 -1.71 12.17
N ASP A 355 5.51 -1.39 13.21
CA ASP A 355 5.23 -0.38 14.22
C ASP A 355 4.98 1.01 13.62
N GLY A 356 5.86 1.50 12.73
CA GLY A 356 5.67 2.79 12.06
C GLY A 356 4.40 2.83 11.20
N ALA A 357 4.10 1.74 10.49
CA ALA A 357 2.90 1.61 9.69
C ALA A 357 1.61 1.45 10.53
N ILE A 358 1.69 0.75 11.66
CA ILE A 358 0.62 0.66 12.68
C ILE A 358 0.30 2.06 13.20
N ASN A 359 1.32 2.85 13.56
CA ASN A 359 1.14 4.21 14.07
C ASN A 359 0.53 5.14 13.00
N TRP A 360 1.02 5.10 11.75
CA TRP A 360 0.46 5.90 10.64
C TRP A 360 -1.03 5.61 10.38
N ALA A 361 -1.44 4.34 10.47
CA ALA A 361 -2.84 3.93 10.33
C ALA A 361 -3.64 4.25 11.61
N GLY A 362 -2.99 4.15 12.76
CA GLY A 362 -3.49 4.53 14.07
C GLY A 362 -3.90 6.00 14.14
N GLU A 363 -3.06 6.92 13.67
CA GLU A 363 -3.37 8.36 13.63
C GLU A 363 -4.60 8.66 12.77
N ARG A 364 -4.82 7.90 11.69
CA ARG A 364 -6.01 8.00 10.84
C ARG A 364 -7.27 7.46 11.52
N ILE A 365 -7.14 6.40 12.32
CA ILE A 365 -8.22 5.89 13.17
C ILE A 365 -8.50 6.91 14.30
N ALA A 366 -7.49 7.44 14.98
CA ALA A 366 -7.58 8.48 16.00
C ALA A 366 -8.29 9.75 15.48
N ASN A 367 -7.94 10.21 14.28
CA ASN A 367 -8.60 11.33 13.60
C ASN A 367 -10.09 11.07 13.27
N ARG A 368 -10.55 9.81 13.21
CA ARG A 368 -11.98 9.47 13.13
C ARG A 368 -12.60 9.27 14.52
N ILE A 369 -11.87 8.75 15.51
CA ILE A 369 -12.28 8.68 16.93
C ILE A 369 -12.67 10.07 17.45
N ASP A 370 -11.86 11.10 17.16
CA ASP A 370 -12.13 12.49 17.58
C ASP A 370 -13.38 13.11 16.90
N ARG A 371 -13.82 12.57 15.75
CA ARG A 371 -15.00 13.05 15.00
C ARG A 371 -16.27 12.26 15.33
N ALA A 372 -16.15 10.95 15.56
CA ALA A 372 -17.27 10.01 15.58
C ALA A 372 -17.39 9.20 16.88
N GLY A 373 -16.43 9.34 17.80
CA GLY A 373 -16.33 8.56 19.03
C GLY A 373 -15.61 7.21 18.83
N LEU A 374 -15.04 6.69 19.92
CA LEU A 374 -14.23 5.47 19.92
C LEU A 374 -15.03 4.25 19.45
N GLU A 375 -16.09 3.88 20.19
CA GLU A 375 -16.93 2.71 19.91
C GLU A 375 -17.39 2.64 18.45
N LYS A 376 -17.89 3.78 17.93
CA LYS A 376 -18.35 3.85 16.54
C LYS A 376 -17.22 3.66 15.53
N THR A 377 -16.09 4.33 15.73
CA THR A 377 -14.93 4.22 14.84
C THR A 377 -14.33 2.82 14.85
N ILE A 378 -14.33 2.14 16.00
CA ILE A 378 -13.86 0.75 16.09
C ILE A 378 -14.86 -0.23 15.45
N SER A 379 -16.17 0.02 15.54
CA SER A 379 -17.16 -0.80 14.80
C SER A 379 -17.00 -0.68 13.27
N TRP A 380 -16.61 0.52 12.80
CA TRP A 380 -16.22 0.73 11.40
C TRP A 380 -14.89 0.05 11.08
N LEU A 381 -13.88 0.10 11.96
CA LEU A 381 -12.62 -0.63 11.78
C LEU A 381 -12.87 -2.14 11.66
N GLN A 382 -13.65 -2.72 12.56
CA GLN A 382 -14.03 -4.14 12.54
C GLN A 382 -14.77 -4.52 11.26
N GLY A 383 -15.78 -3.74 10.87
CA GLY A 383 -16.51 -3.92 9.62
C GLY A 383 -15.64 -3.74 8.38
N GLY A 384 -14.66 -2.84 8.43
CA GLY A 384 -13.72 -2.57 7.35
C GLY A 384 -12.76 -3.73 7.15
N LEU A 385 -12.16 -4.21 8.24
CA LEU A 385 -11.33 -5.42 8.28
C LEU A 385 -12.12 -6.65 7.75
N ASN A 386 -13.41 -6.79 8.12
CA ASN A 386 -14.31 -7.82 7.58
C ASN A 386 -14.59 -7.71 6.07
N MET A 387 -14.46 -6.51 5.47
CA MET A 387 -14.71 -6.24 4.05
C MET A 387 -13.44 -6.30 3.16
N ILE A 388 -12.26 -6.03 3.73
CA ILE A 388 -10.97 -6.07 3.01
C ILE A 388 -10.12 -7.31 3.31
N GLY A 389 -10.43 -8.01 4.40
CA GLY A 389 -9.67 -9.13 4.94
C GLY A 389 -10.17 -10.51 4.55
N ASP A 390 -9.66 -11.51 5.27
CA ASP A 390 -9.98 -12.92 5.13
C ASP A 390 -11.35 -13.25 5.74
N GLN A 391 -12.17 -14.02 5.01
CA GLN A 391 -13.54 -14.37 5.42
C GLN A 391 -13.60 -15.50 6.47
N GLU A 392 -12.52 -16.24 6.72
CA GLU A 392 -12.50 -17.24 7.79
C GLU A 392 -12.48 -16.64 9.21
N ASN A 393 -11.97 -15.42 9.36
CA ASN A 393 -11.63 -14.83 10.66
C ASN A 393 -12.37 -13.50 10.87
N ARG A 394 -13.70 -13.52 10.72
CA ARG A 394 -14.55 -12.33 10.82
C ARG A 394 -14.69 -11.85 12.27
N LEU A 395 -14.38 -10.57 12.48
CA LEU A 395 -14.57 -9.86 13.75
C LEU A 395 -16.05 -9.62 14.04
N LEU A 396 -16.41 -9.58 15.31
CA LEU A 396 -17.64 -8.92 15.76
C LEU A 396 -17.53 -7.42 15.48
N GLU A 397 -18.64 -6.78 15.08
CA GLU A 397 -18.72 -5.33 14.85
C GLU A 397 -19.29 -4.64 16.12
N ASP A 398 -18.63 -4.85 17.25
CA ASP A 398 -19.10 -4.50 18.61
C ASP A 398 -18.54 -3.19 19.17
N GLY A 399 -17.65 -2.51 18.43
CA GLY A 399 -17.01 -1.27 18.85
C GLY A 399 -15.89 -1.43 19.88
N GLN A 400 -15.52 -2.66 20.26
CA GLN A 400 -14.48 -2.90 21.26
C GLN A 400 -13.14 -3.16 20.58
N PHE A 401 -12.13 -2.36 20.93
CA PHE A 401 -10.75 -2.60 20.47
C PHE A 401 -10.09 -3.68 21.33
N GLY A 402 -10.68 -4.87 21.30
CA GLY A 402 -10.21 -6.08 21.96
C GLY A 402 -8.97 -6.68 21.28
N PRO A 403 -8.42 -7.77 21.83
CA PRO A 403 -7.19 -8.37 21.31
C PRO A 403 -7.35 -8.92 19.89
N GLU A 404 -8.53 -9.44 19.53
CA GLU A 404 -8.83 -9.89 18.16
C GLU A 404 -8.88 -8.72 17.17
N THR A 405 -9.54 -7.61 17.54
CA THR A 405 -9.58 -6.39 16.72
C THR A 405 -8.19 -5.82 16.49
N ASP A 406 -7.36 -5.73 17.54
CA ASP A 406 -5.97 -5.27 17.44
C ASP A 406 -5.12 -6.22 16.58
N PHE A 407 -5.24 -7.53 16.79
CA PHE A 407 -4.52 -8.50 16.00
C PHE A 407 -4.91 -8.45 14.51
N ALA A 408 -6.21 -8.40 14.19
CA ALA A 408 -6.70 -8.31 12.82
C ALA A 408 -6.31 -6.99 12.15
N PHE A 409 -6.30 -5.89 12.89
CA PHE A 409 -5.75 -4.60 12.45
C PHE A 409 -4.28 -4.73 12.08
N ARG A 410 -3.41 -5.12 13.02
CA ARG A 410 -1.95 -5.26 12.80
C ARG A 410 -1.62 -6.28 11.70
N LYS A 411 -2.36 -7.40 11.63
CA LYS A 411 -2.23 -8.41 10.55
C LYS A 411 -2.66 -7.85 9.20
N THR A 412 -3.64 -6.96 9.14
CA THR A 412 -4.03 -6.31 7.87
C THR A 412 -3.00 -5.27 7.44
N VAL A 413 -2.43 -4.49 8.36
CA VAL A 413 -1.27 -3.63 8.07
C VAL A 413 -0.07 -4.47 7.58
N ALA A 414 0.18 -5.64 8.18
CA ALA A 414 1.25 -6.56 7.78
C ALA A 414 1.01 -7.26 6.42
N ALA A 415 -0.24 -7.61 6.08
CA ALA A 415 -0.57 -8.44 4.92
C ALA A 415 -1.15 -7.68 3.71
N LYS A 416 -1.63 -6.45 3.91
CA LYS A 416 -2.20 -5.56 2.87
C LYS A 416 -1.77 -4.08 2.95
N GLY A 417 -0.94 -3.69 3.91
CA GLY A 417 -0.41 -2.33 4.05
C GLY A 417 -1.31 -1.38 4.85
N PRO A 418 -0.76 -0.27 5.38
CA PRO A 418 -1.49 0.62 6.29
C PRO A 418 -2.64 1.38 5.60
N VAL A 419 -2.45 1.80 4.34
CA VAL A 419 -3.48 2.46 3.52
C VAL A 419 -4.73 1.58 3.39
N ARG A 420 -4.57 0.25 3.32
CA ARG A 420 -5.70 -0.68 3.18
C ARG A 420 -6.66 -0.64 4.35
N VAL A 421 -6.15 -0.38 5.57
CA VAL A 421 -7.00 -0.22 6.75
C VAL A 421 -7.84 1.06 6.62
N GLU A 422 -7.28 2.14 6.09
CA GLU A 422 -8.02 3.38 5.82
C GLU A 422 -9.10 3.17 4.74
N ASP A 423 -8.81 2.42 3.67
CA ASP A 423 -9.81 2.01 2.67
C ASP A 423 -11.01 1.30 3.30
N GLY A 424 -10.74 0.29 4.14
CA GLY A 424 -11.77 -0.53 4.78
C GLY A 424 -12.59 0.26 5.79
N LEU A 425 -11.93 1.11 6.58
CA LEU A 425 -12.57 2.01 7.54
C LEU A 425 -13.54 2.96 6.83
N ALA A 426 -13.13 3.55 5.70
CA ALA A 426 -13.99 4.40 4.88
C ALA A 426 -15.18 3.64 4.26
N LEU A 427 -14.96 2.42 3.74
CA LEU A 427 -16.06 1.58 3.23
C LEU A 427 -17.08 1.21 4.31
N ALA A 428 -16.62 0.89 5.53
CA ALA A 428 -17.48 0.50 6.63
C ALA A 428 -18.25 1.68 7.23
N GLU A 429 -17.66 2.88 7.24
CA GLU A 429 -18.32 4.13 7.57
C GLU A 429 -19.42 4.47 6.55
N PHE A 430 -19.15 4.32 5.24
CA PHE A 430 -20.16 4.48 4.20
C PHE A 430 -21.29 3.44 4.29
N ARG A 431 -20.96 2.19 4.65
CA ARG A 431 -21.94 1.13 4.90
C ARG A 431 -22.84 1.44 6.12
N ASP A 432 -22.29 2.00 7.20
CA ASP A 432 -23.10 2.51 8.32
C ASP A 432 -23.99 3.68 7.88
N TYR A 433 -23.47 4.63 7.10
CA TYR A 433 -24.28 5.69 6.50
C TYR A 433 -25.45 5.11 5.67
N ALA A 434 -25.19 4.13 4.79
CA ALA A 434 -26.24 3.47 4.01
C ALA A 434 -27.27 2.74 4.88
N ARG A 435 -26.83 1.98 5.90
CA ARG A 435 -27.70 1.35 6.91
C ARG A 435 -28.54 2.39 7.67
N GLN A 436 -28.02 3.59 7.93
CA GLN A 436 -28.78 4.67 8.57
C GLN A 436 -29.76 5.36 7.61
N ALA A 437 -29.35 5.59 6.37
CA ALA A 437 -30.17 6.20 5.32
C ALA A 437 -31.40 5.34 5.01
N GLU A 438 -31.22 4.02 4.91
CA GLU A 438 -32.30 3.03 4.77
C GLU A 438 -33.27 3.10 5.96
N ARG A 439 -32.76 2.95 7.20
CA ARG A 439 -33.60 2.96 8.43
C ARG A 439 -34.34 4.27 8.68
N LYS A 440 -33.83 5.41 8.17
CA LYS A 440 -34.46 6.74 8.28
C LYS A 440 -35.31 7.12 7.07
N ASN A 441 -35.19 6.39 5.96
CA ASN A 441 -35.64 6.79 4.62
C ASN A 441 -35.15 8.20 4.24
N ASP A 442 -33.86 8.48 4.48
CA ASP A 442 -33.21 9.77 4.22
C ASP A 442 -31.83 9.61 3.59
N VAL A 443 -31.72 10.04 2.33
CA VAL A 443 -30.50 10.01 1.50
C VAL A 443 -29.98 11.42 1.18
N SER A 444 -30.53 12.47 1.80
CA SER A 444 -30.23 13.88 1.46
C SER A 444 -28.74 14.22 1.59
N ASP A 445 -28.09 13.64 2.60
CA ASP A 445 -26.68 13.82 2.95
C ASP A 445 -25.68 13.13 1.98
N LEU A 446 -26.14 12.34 1.01
CA LEU A 446 -25.32 11.38 0.22
C LEU A 446 -24.07 12.02 -0.42
N ALA A 447 -24.24 13.17 -1.08
CA ALA A 447 -23.14 13.84 -1.77
C ALA A 447 -22.07 14.33 -0.79
N HIS A 448 -22.50 14.88 0.35
CA HIS A 448 -21.60 15.36 1.40
C HIS A 448 -20.86 14.19 2.06
N ARG A 449 -21.57 13.11 2.42
CA ARG A 449 -21.00 11.91 3.05
C ARG A 449 -19.99 11.21 2.14
N THR A 450 -20.33 11.04 0.86
CA THR A 450 -19.41 10.43 -0.11
C THR A 450 -18.11 11.23 -0.24
N LEU A 451 -18.19 12.57 -0.26
CA LEU A 451 -17.02 13.44 -0.31
C LEU A 451 -16.21 13.42 1.00
N ASP A 452 -16.85 13.49 2.16
CA ASP A 452 -16.16 13.50 3.47
C ASP A 452 -15.45 12.16 3.77
N ILE A 453 -16.09 11.04 3.43
CA ILE A 453 -15.58 9.69 3.72
C ILE A 453 -14.44 9.28 2.79
N PHE A 454 -14.57 9.54 1.48
CA PHE A 454 -13.64 9.04 0.44
C PHE A 454 -12.78 10.11 -0.22
N GLY A 455 -13.20 11.38 -0.21
CA GLY A 455 -12.40 12.49 -0.76
C GLY A 455 -10.97 12.54 -0.21
N PRO A 456 -10.75 12.42 1.11
CA PRO A 456 -9.41 12.37 1.72
C PRO A 456 -8.47 11.29 1.15
N LEU A 457 -9.00 10.17 0.64
CA LEU A 457 -8.20 9.08 0.06
C LEU A 457 -7.57 9.46 -1.29
N TYR A 458 -8.12 10.48 -1.96
CA TYR A 458 -7.75 10.88 -3.33
C TYR A 458 -7.24 12.32 -3.43
N ARG A 459 -7.72 13.22 -2.55
CA ARG A 459 -7.52 14.67 -2.59
C ARG A 459 -7.43 15.22 -1.16
N MET A 460 -6.64 16.27 -0.95
CA MET A 460 -6.42 16.82 0.40
C MET A 460 -7.50 17.82 0.82
N ASN A 461 -8.04 18.57 -0.14
CA ASN A 461 -9.35 19.19 -0.01
C ASN A 461 -10.37 18.25 -0.67
N PRO A 462 -11.32 17.65 0.07
CA PRO A 462 -12.36 16.80 -0.51
C PRO A 462 -13.19 17.47 -1.59
N GLN A 463 -13.28 18.81 -1.60
CA GLN A 463 -14.07 19.57 -2.57
C GLN A 463 -13.40 19.78 -3.94
N ASP A 464 -12.10 19.50 -4.07
CA ASP A 464 -11.37 19.59 -5.34
C ASP A 464 -11.95 18.62 -6.39
N GLU A 465 -11.63 18.85 -7.67
CA GLU A 465 -11.99 17.99 -8.79
C GLU A 465 -10.75 17.29 -9.37
N PRO A 466 -10.88 16.12 -10.04
CA PRO A 466 -12.10 15.35 -10.28
C PRO A 466 -12.58 14.53 -9.07
N LYS A 467 -13.89 14.33 -8.97
CA LYS A 467 -14.60 13.67 -7.87
C LYS A 467 -14.80 12.18 -8.16
N HIS A 468 -13.70 11.46 -8.31
CA HIS A 468 -13.67 10.04 -8.73
C HIS A 468 -14.55 9.11 -7.89
N GLU A 469 -14.67 9.36 -6.58
CA GLU A 469 -15.58 8.66 -5.69
C GLU A 469 -17.06 8.83 -6.08
N SER A 470 -17.44 10.00 -6.61
CA SER A 470 -18.78 10.26 -7.13
C SER A 470 -19.04 9.51 -8.45
N GLY A 471 -18.08 9.49 -9.37
CA GLY A 471 -18.18 8.69 -10.61
C GLY A 471 -18.19 7.19 -10.37
N ALA A 472 -17.40 6.71 -9.40
CA ALA A 472 -17.43 5.32 -8.95
C ALA A 472 -18.78 4.94 -8.32
N LEU A 473 -19.46 5.89 -7.65
CA LEU A 473 -20.81 5.65 -7.12
C LEU A 473 -21.84 5.58 -8.26
N GLN A 474 -21.80 6.51 -9.21
CA GLN A 474 -22.62 6.45 -10.43
C GLN A 474 -22.43 5.13 -11.19
N ALA A 475 -21.19 4.63 -11.29
CA ALA A 475 -20.87 3.35 -11.92
C ALA A 475 -21.38 2.14 -11.11
N SER A 476 -21.25 2.14 -9.78
CA SER A 476 -21.81 1.10 -8.91
C SER A 476 -23.33 1.01 -8.99
N LEU A 477 -24.01 2.16 -9.06
CA LEU A 477 -25.46 2.24 -9.23
C LEU A 477 -25.88 1.77 -10.63
N ASN A 478 -25.13 2.12 -11.69
CA ASN A 478 -25.34 1.59 -13.04
C ASN A 478 -25.16 0.07 -13.15
N ASP A 479 -24.33 -0.53 -12.29
CA ASP A 479 -24.11 -1.98 -12.25
C ASP A 479 -25.18 -2.73 -11.42
N LEU A 480 -25.61 -2.19 -10.28
CA LEU A 480 -26.67 -2.80 -9.46
C LEU A 480 -28.09 -2.54 -9.97
N GLY A 481 -28.34 -1.35 -10.53
CA GLY A 481 -29.66 -0.90 -10.98
C GLY A 481 -30.37 -1.90 -11.89
N PRO A 482 -29.78 -2.34 -13.02
CA PRO A 482 -30.39 -3.33 -13.90
C PRO A 482 -30.67 -4.69 -13.21
N LYS A 483 -29.83 -5.08 -12.23
CA LYS A 483 -29.91 -6.37 -11.52
C LYS A 483 -31.05 -6.41 -10.50
N HIS A 484 -31.37 -5.27 -9.88
CA HIS A 484 -32.34 -5.17 -8.78
C HIS A 484 -33.65 -4.44 -9.15
N LEU A 485 -33.63 -3.57 -10.16
CA LEU A 485 -34.77 -2.71 -10.56
C LEU A 485 -35.27 -3.01 -11.98
N GLY A 486 -34.53 -3.79 -12.78
CA GLY A 486 -34.95 -4.24 -14.12
C GLY A 486 -35.35 -3.07 -15.03
N ASP A 487 -36.51 -3.21 -15.70
CA ASP A 487 -37.05 -2.21 -16.64
C ASP A 487 -37.37 -0.84 -15.99
N THR A 488 -37.41 -0.74 -14.66
CA THR A 488 -37.60 0.55 -13.96
C THR A 488 -36.30 1.33 -13.80
N TRP A 489 -35.14 0.70 -14.05
CA TRP A 489 -33.84 1.37 -13.99
C TRP A 489 -33.69 2.46 -15.05
N GLN A 490 -33.02 3.55 -14.69
CA GLN A 490 -32.65 4.63 -15.61
C GLN A 490 -31.13 4.88 -15.52
N PRO A 491 -30.35 4.57 -16.57
CA PRO A 491 -28.90 4.71 -16.53
C PRO A 491 -28.42 6.12 -16.17
N LEU A 492 -27.50 6.19 -15.21
CA LEU A 492 -26.82 7.41 -14.81
C LEU A 492 -25.71 7.74 -15.81
N LYS A 493 -25.53 9.04 -16.09
CA LYS A 493 -24.32 9.53 -16.74
C LYS A 493 -23.14 9.39 -15.77
N LEU A 494 -21.96 9.04 -16.29
CA LEU A 494 -20.71 9.13 -15.54
C LEU A 494 -20.12 10.53 -15.75
N ASP A 495 -20.22 11.38 -14.73
CA ASP A 495 -19.76 12.77 -14.76
C ASP A 495 -19.29 13.31 -13.40
N ASP A 496 -18.90 12.41 -12.49
CA ASP A 496 -18.35 12.72 -11.17
C ASP A 496 -19.28 13.60 -10.28
N TRP A 497 -20.59 13.61 -10.55
CA TRP A 497 -21.56 14.46 -9.84
C TRP A 497 -22.72 13.71 -9.17
N ILE A 498 -22.77 13.75 -7.84
CA ILE A 498 -23.92 13.28 -7.05
C ILE A 498 -25.00 14.37 -7.03
N GLY A 499 -25.69 14.52 -8.17
CA GLY A 499 -26.89 15.34 -8.30
C GLY A 499 -28.18 14.59 -7.93
N PRO A 500 -29.36 15.24 -7.96
CA PRO A 500 -30.63 14.67 -7.50
C PRO A 500 -31.02 13.33 -8.15
N LYS A 501 -30.63 13.10 -9.42
CA LYS A 501 -30.84 11.80 -10.09
C LYS A 501 -30.00 10.69 -9.45
N THR A 502 -28.70 10.93 -9.23
CA THR A 502 -27.79 10.01 -8.54
C THR A 502 -28.29 9.70 -7.13
N THR A 503 -28.81 10.70 -6.41
CA THR A 503 -29.39 10.53 -5.07
C THR A 503 -30.68 9.70 -5.07
N GLN A 504 -31.59 9.91 -6.04
CA GLN A 504 -32.79 9.08 -6.17
C GLN A 504 -32.42 7.63 -6.53
N SER A 505 -31.58 7.43 -7.55
CA SER A 505 -31.10 6.11 -7.95
C SER A 505 -30.33 5.39 -6.82
N PHE A 506 -29.65 6.13 -5.93
CA PHE A 506 -29.07 5.56 -4.72
C PHE A 506 -30.14 5.08 -3.74
N ALA A 507 -31.21 5.84 -3.50
CA ALA A 507 -32.33 5.40 -2.66
C ALA A 507 -33.03 4.16 -3.24
N ASP A 508 -33.30 4.16 -4.55
CA ASP A 508 -33.96 3.05 -5.26
C ASP A 508 -33.13 1.76 -5.17
N VAL A 509 -31.82 1.84 -5.45
CA VAL A 509 -30.90 0.70 -5.35
C VAL A 509 -30.67 0.29 -3.88
N LEU A 510 -30.58 1.23 -2.94
CA LEU A 510 -30.46 0.93 -1.51
C LEU A 510 -31.67 0.12 -1.02
N SER A 511 -32.88 0.54 -1.38
CA SER A 511 -34.12 -0.16 -1.01
C SER A 511 -34.31 -1.52 -1.70
N ALA A 512 -33.62 -1.80 -2.80
CA ALA A 512 -33.79 -3.02 -3.60
C ALA A 512 -32.61 -4.02 -3.52
N ALA A 513 -31.41 -3.55 -3.15
CA ALA A 513 -30.20 -4.36 -2.99
C ALA A 513 -29.70 -4.45 -1.54
N GLY A 514 -30.12 -3.53 -0.67
CA GLY A 514 -29.65 -3.40 0.71
C GLY A 514 -28.28 -2.71 0.82
N PRO A 515 -27.97 -2.12 1.99
CA PRO A 515 -26.78 -1.29 2.20
C PRO A 515 -25.46 -2.08 2.07
N ASP A 516 -25.46 -3.34 2.48
CA ASP A 516 -24.24 -4.16 2.47
C ASP A 516 -23.83 -4.58 1.06
N THR A 517 -24.80 -4.88 0.18
CA THR A 517 -24.57 -5.14 -1.26
C THR A 517 -24.08 -3.86 -1.96
N LEU A 518 -24.71 -2.72 -1.65
CA LEU A 518 -24.36 -1.44 -2.24
C LEU A 518 -22.93 -1.03 -1.86
N ALA A 519 -22.58 -1.10 -0.57
CA ALA A 519 -21.23 -0.76 -0.09
C ALA A 519 -20.15 -1.69 -0.65
N GLN A 520 -20.42 -3.00 -0.77
CA GLN A 520 -19.49 -3.95 -1.38
C GLN A 520 -19.26 -3.65 -2.87
N ASN A 521 -20.32 -3.43 -3.65
CA ASN A 521 -20.17 -3.13 -5.06
C ASN A 521 -19.49 -1.78 -5.30
N TYR A 522 -19.79 -0.79 -4.46
CA TYR A 522 -19.14 0.51 -4.51
C TYR A 522 -17.64 0.40 -4.22
N GLY A 523 -17.24 -0.41 -3.23
CA GLY A 523 -15.83 -0.78 -3.01
C GLY A 523 -15.16 -1.40 -4.24
N ARG A 524 -15.86 -2.28 -4.97
CA ARG A 524 -15.38 -2.87 -6.24
C ARG A 524 -15.28 -1.88 -7.40
N TRP A 525 -15.95 -0.73 -7.34
CA TRP A 525 -15.82 0.37 -8.32
C TRP A 525 -14.74 1.40 -7.95
N LEU A 526 -14.63 1.74 -6.66
CA LEU A 526 -13.51 2.51 -6.13
C LEU A 526 -12.16 1.76 -6.29
N GLY A 527 -12.19 0.42 -6.31
CA GLY A 527 -10.99 -0.44 -6.29
C GLY A 527 -10.51 -0.78 -4.88
N LEU A 528 -11.37 -0.56 -3.89
CA LEU A 528 -11.13 -0.78 -2.45
C LEU A 528 -11.61 -2.15 -1.97
N ILE A 529 -12.19 -2.97 -2.86
CA ILE A 529 -12.39 -4.41 -2.68
C ILE A 529 -11.93 -5.05 -3.99
N GLU A 530 -11.20 -6.16 -3.88
CA GLU A 530 -10.80 -6.98 -5.02
C GLU A 530 -12.07 -7.44 -5.76
N ARG A 531 -12.12 -7.29 -7.08
CA ARG A 531 -13.18 -7.89 -7.89
C ARG A 531 -12.88 -9.38 -7.96
N ASP A 532 -13.90 -10.22 -7.75
CA ASP A 532 -13.76 -11.66 -8.00
C ASP A 532 -13.31 -11.84 -9.47
N GLU A 533 -12.23 -12.59 -9.73
CA GLU A 533 -11.75 -12.86 -11.08
C GLU A 533 -12.63 -13.91 -11.79
N ILE A 534 -13.93 -13.58 -11.97
CA ILE A 534 -14.92 -14.15 -12.91
C ILE A 534 -16.13 -13.21 -12.86
N GLY A 535 -16.46 -12.56 -13.98
CA GLY A 535 -17.54 -11.56 -14.09
C GLY A 535 -17.47 -10.75 -15.38
#